data_AF-A0A099VDD0-F1
#
_entry.id   AF-A0A099VDD0-F1
#
_cell.length_a   1.000
_cell.length_b   1.000
_cell.length_c   1.000
_cell.angle_alpha   90.00
_cell.angle_beta   90.00
_cell.angle_gamma   90.00
#
_symmetry.space_group_name_H-M   'P 1'
#
loop_
_entity.id
_entity.type
_entity.pdbx_description
1 polymer ?
#
loop_
_entity_poly.entity_id
_entity_poly.type
_entity_poly.pdbx_seq_one_letter_code
_entity_poly.pdbx_strand_id
1 'polypeptide(L)'
;MTKTKRLWIRISSSDYTLLEKQAEKNNLSKSQLIRLYIRNEKIQKLITTLNRSNAMHLKILLEISRVAGNINQIAYHLNSEKIQNQEAFHLFLKEAQNTKNIFAFFKNESKEHLKEISNIMD
;
A
#
# COMPACT_ATOMS: atom_id res chain seq x y z
N MET A 1 -23.22 -12.10 22.10
CA MET A 1 -22.63 -11.07 22.99
C MET A 1 -21.11 -11.07 22.82
N THR A 2 -20.52 -9.93 22.46
CA THR A 2 -19.06 -9.77 22.42
C THR A 2 -18.49 -9.83 23.84
N LYS A 3 -17.54 -10.74 24.10
CA LYS A 3 -16.91 -10.89 25.42
C LYS A 3 -16.12 -9.62 25.76
N THR A 4 -16.51 -8.91 26.82
CA THR A 4 -15.76 -7.76 27.35
C THR A 4 -14.78 -8.22 28.43
N LYS A 5 -13.51 -7.82 28.32
CA LYS A 5 -12.49 -8.01 29.38
C LYS A 5 -12.32 -6.72 30.18
N ARG A 6 -12.06 -6.82 31.48
CA ARG A 6 -11.66 -5.68 32.34
C ARG A 6 -10.15 -5.53 32.31
N LEU A 7 -9.68 -4.30 32.16
CA LEU A 7 -8.26 -3.93 32.16
C LEU A 7 -8.06 -2.82 33.20
N TRP A 8 -7.02 -2.96 34.03
CA TRP A 8 -6.61 -1.95 34.98
C TRP A 8 -5.35 -1.27 34.43
N ILE A 9 -5.36 0.06 34.32
CA ILE A 9 -4.24 0.85 33.79
C ILE A 9 -3.84 1.85 34.85
N ARG A 10 -2.53 1.97 35.11
CA ARG A 10 -1.96 3.06 35.92
C ARG A 10 -1.53 4.18 34.99
N ILE A 11 -1.99 5.39 35.27
CA ILE A 11 -1.63 6.61 34.55
C ILE A 11 -1.36 7.72 35.55
N SER A 12 -0.62 8.75 35.15
CA SER A 12 -0.37 9.91 36.00
C SER A 12 -1.67 10.71 36.22
N SER A 13 -1.70 11.52 37.28
CA SER A 13 -2.85 12.41 37.56
C SER A 13 -3.09 13.42 36.44
N SER A 14 -2.03 13.91 35.80
CA SER A 14 -2.13 14.80 34.64
C SER A 14 -2.75 14.11 33.43
N ASP A 15 -2.35 12.87 33.15
CA ASP A 15 -2.90 12.11 32.01
C ASP A 15 -4.36 11.74 32.25
N TYR A 16 -4.71 11.40 33.49
CA TYR A 16 -6.11 11.13 33.86
C TYR A 16 -6.99 12.36 33.62
N THR A 17 -6.52 13.54 34.04
CA THR A 17 -7.22 14.82 33.84
C THR A 17 -7.38 15.13 32.35
N LEU A 18 -6.34 14.87 31.55
CA LEU A 18 -6.39 15.04 30.11
C LEU A 18 -7.41 14.09 29.45
N LEU A 19 -7.40 12.82 29.83
CA LEU A 19 -8.33 11.80 29.33
C LEU A 19 -9.79 12.20 29.64
N GLU A 20 -10.05 12.72 30.84
CA GLU A 20 -11.38 13.17 31.25
C GLU A 20 -11.87 14.35 30.40
N LYS A 21 -11.06 15.40 30.27
CA LYS A 21 -11.39 16.55 29.41
C LYS A 21 -11.65 16.15 27.96
N GLN A 22 -10.85 15.23 27.42
CA GLN A 22 -11.05 14.75 26.05
C GLN A 22 -12.30 13.88 25.93
N ALA A 23 -12.61 13.07 26.93
CA ALA A 23 -13.81 12.24 26.96
C ALA A 23 -15.08 13.10 26.95
N GLU A 24 -15.11 14.15 27.79
CA GLU A 24 -16.18 15.15 27.84
C GLU A 24 -16.32 15.89 26.51
N LYS A 25 -15.21 16.42 25.97
CA LYS A 25 -15.22 17.14 24.69
C LYS A 25 -15.81 16.32 23.54
N ASN A 26 -15.59 15.01 23.53
CA ASN A 26 -16.07 14.12 22.47
C ASN A 26 -17.42 13.45 22.80
N ASN A 27 -18.02 13.75 23.95
CA ASN A 27 -19.23 13.09 24.45
C ASN A 27 -19.10 11.55 24.50
N LEU A 28 -17.96 11.07 25.00
CA LEU A 28 -17.63 9.65 25.13
C LEU A 28 -17.28 9.32 26.58
N SER A 29 -17.50 8.08 27.01
CA SER A 29 -16.87 7.58 28.24
C SER A 29 -15.35 7.42 28.04
N LYS A 30 -14.58 7.53 29.13
CA LYS A 30 -13.12 7.28 29.13
C LYS A 30 -12.77 5.95 28.46
N SER A 31 -13.54 4.89 28.76
CA SER A 31 -13.38 3.57 28.14
C SER A 31 -13.68 3.55 26.64
N GLN A 32 -14.68 4.30 26.18
CA GLN A 32 -14.95 4.45 24.74
C GLN A 32 -13.83 5.23 24.05
N LEU A 33 -13.33 6.30 24.66
CA LEU A 33 -12.25 7.11 24.11
C LEU A 33 -10.93 6.32 24.02
N ILE A 34 -10.55 5.57 25.05
CA ILE A 34 -9.37 4.69 25.00
C ILE A 34 -9.51 3.67 23.86
N ARG A 35 -10.68 3.03 23.72
CA ARG A 35 -10.93 2.11 22.59
C ARG A 35 -10.88 2.81 21.24
N LEU A 36 -11.35 4.05 21.16
CA LEU A 36 -11.28 4.87 19.95
C LEU A 36 -9.82 5.15 19.59
N TYR A 37 -8.97 5.50 20.55
CA TYR A 37 -7.55 5.74 20.31
C TYR A 37 -6.79 4.47 19.92
N ILE A 38 -7.03 3.34 20.60
CA ILE A 38 -6.44 2.05 20.21
C ILE A 38 -6.85 1.69 18.77
N ARG A 39 -8.13 1.88 18.41
CA ARG A 39 -8.61 1.65 17.05
C ARG A 39 -8.03 2.64 16.06
N ASN A 40 -7.96 3.91 16.40
CA ASN A 40 -7.41 4.95 15.53
C ASN A 40 -5.93 4.72 15.25
N GLU A 41 -5.13 4.26 16.22
CA GLU A 41 -3.74 3.91 15.96
C GLU A 41 -3.64 2.74 14.95
N LYS A 42 -4.45 1.69 15.13
CA LYS A 42 -4.54 0.58 14.16
C LYS A 42 -4.99 1.08 12.77
N ILE A 43 -5.99 1.96 12.71
CA ILE A 43 -6.52 2.54 11.47
C ILE A 43 -5.47 3.42 10.79
N GLN A 44 -4.72 4.24 11.53
CA GLN A 44 -3.68 5.10 10.97
C GLN A 44 -2.52 4.27 10.39
N LYS A 45 -2.12 3.20 11.09
CA LYS A 45 -1.16 2.22 10.55
C LYS A 45 -1.68 1.58 9.27
N LEU A 46 -2.93 1.13 9.25
CA LEU A 46 -3.57 0.56 8.07
C LEU A 46 -3.62 1.56 6.89
N ILE A 47 -4.04 2.80 7.12
CA ILE A 47 -4.09 3.86 6.10
C ILE A 47 -2.69 4.12 5.53
N THR A 48 -1.67 4.18 6.40
CA THR A 48 -0.29 4.38 5.96
C THR A 48 0.20 3.24 5.08
N THR A 49 -0.06 1.98 5.48
CA THR A 49 0.28 0.80 4.69
C THR A 49 -0.48 0.75 3.35
N LEU A 50 -1.78 1.08 3.35
CA LEU A 50 -2.59 1.16 2.14
C LEU A 50 -2.10 2.25 1.19
N ASN A 51 -1.73 3.43 1.70
CA ASN A 51 -1.17 4.51 0.89
C ASN A 51 0.16 4.09 0.24
N ARG A 52 1.02 3.39 0.98
CA ARG A 52 2.27 2.84 0.44
C ARG A 52 2.00 1.80 -0.66
N SER A 53 1.06 0.88 -0.42
CA SER A 53 0.63 -0.12 -1.42
C SER A 53 0.04 0.52 -2.68
N ASN A 54 -0.82 1.54 -2.53
CA ASN A 54 -1.39 2.26 -3.66
C ASN A 54 -0.32 3.02 -4.47
N ALA A 55 0.62 3.68 -3.80
CA ALA A 55 1.74 4.34 -4.47
C ALA A 55 2.59 3.33 -5.27
N MET A 56 2.74 2.12 -4.74
CA MET A 56 3.41 1.03 -5.44
C MET A 56 2.62 0.55 -6.67
N HIS A 57 1.31 0.33 -6.53
CA HIS A 57 0.43 -0.05 -7.64
C HIS A 57 0.48 0.97 -8.79
N LEU A 58 0.47 2.26 -8.45
CA LEU A 58 0.61 3.34 -9.42
C LEU A 58 1.95 3.27 -10.18
N LYS A 59 3.06 3.01 -9.49
CA LYS A 59 4.37 2.87 -10.16
C LYS A 59 4.38 1.75 -11.20
N ILE A 60 3.71 0.63 -10.92
CA ILE A 60 3.65 -0.49 -11.87
C ILE A 60 2.77 -0.14 -13.06
N LEU A 61 1.64 0.51 -12.83
CA LEU A 61 0.77 0.95 -13.93
C LEU A 61 1.53 1.88 -14.87
N LEU A 62 2.36 2.78 -14.33
CA LEU A 62 3.22 3.65 -15.13
C LEU A 62 4.26 2.84 -15.92
N GLU A 63 4.91 1.84 -15.30
CA GLU A 63 5.86 0.98 -16.01
C GLU A 63 5.20 0.13 -17.10
N ILE A 64 4.02 -0.44 -16.85
CA ILE A 64 3.24 -1.17 -17.85
C ILE A 64 2.87 -0.24 -19.00
N SER A 65 2.44 0.99 -18.70
CA SER A 65 2.12 1.99 -19.72
C SER A 65 3.35 2.36 -20.56
N ARG A 66 4.53 2.47 -19.93
CA ARG A 66 5.80 2.74 -20.62
C ARG A 66 6.16 1.60 -21.58
N VAL A 67 6.09 0.36 -21.11
CA VAL A 67 6.34 -0.83 -21.94
C VAL A 67 5.35 -0.89 -23.11
N ALA A 68 4.07 -0.67 -22.86
CA ALA A 68 3.05 -0.65 -23.92
C ALA A 68 3.35 0.43 -24.97
N GLY A 69 3.78 1.61 -24.53
CA GLY A 69 4.24 2.69 -25.41
C GLY A 69 5.44 2.27 -26.28
N ASN A 70 6.45 1.63 -25.68
CA ASN A 70 7.62 1.13 -26.39
C ASN A 70 7.25 0.05 -27.42
N ILE A 71 6.38 -0.90 -27.06
CA ILE A 71 5.88 -1.94 -27.98
C ILE A 71 5.14 -1.30 -29.15
N ASN A 72 4.30 -0.29 -28.89
CA ASN A 72 3.57 0.41 -29.94
C ASN A 72 4.52 1.16 -30.90
N GLN A 73 5.60 1.76 -30.38
CA GLN A 73 6.64 2.38 -31.21
C GLN A 73 7.38 1.37 -32.07
N ILE A 74 7.76 0.21 -31.51
CA ILE A 74 8.39 -0.87 -32.26
C ILE A 74 7.47 -1.31 -33.41
N ALA A 75 6.19 -1.53 -33.13
CA ALA A 75 5.20 -1.89 -34.14
C ALA A 75 5.04 -0.82 -35.22
N TYR A 76 4.98 0.46 -34.85
CA TYR A 76 4.92 1.57 -35.79
C TYR A 76 6.15 1.62 -36.70
N HIS A 77 7.35 1.53 -36.12
CA HIS A 77 8.59 1.56 -36.89
C HIS A 77 8.71 0.38 -37.85
N LEU A 78 8.31 -0.82 -37.40
CA LEU A 78 8.26 -2.03 -38.22
C LEU A 78 7.29 -1.87 -39.40
N ASN A 79 6.06 -1.41 -39.13
CA ASN A 79 5.05 -1.20 -40.16
C ASN A 79 5.42 -0.10 -41.16
N SER A 80 6.25 0.86 -40.75
CA SER A 80 6.77 1.92 -41.62
C SER A 80 8.06 1.56 -42.35
N GLU A 81 8.52 0.30 -42.26
CA GLU A 81 9.79 -0.19 -42.83
C GLU A 81 11.03 0.60 -42.38
N LYS A 82 10.93 1.34 -41.26
CA LYS A 82 12.03 2.14 -40.70
C LYS A 82 13.07 1.32 -39.95
N ILE A 83 12.71 0.10 -39.56
CA ILE A 83 13.58 -0.88 -38.90
C ILE A 83 13.36 -2.25 -39.53
N GLN A 84 14.38 -3.11 -39.50
CA GLN A 84 14.27 -4.46 -40.02
C GLN A 84 13.57 -5.41 -39.02
N ASN A 85 12.95 -6.49 -39.53
CA ASN A 85 12.27 -7.50 -38.70
C ASN A 85 13.16 -8.06 -37.57
N GLN A 86 14.45 -8.32 -37.86
CA GLN A 86 15.38 -8.83 -36.85
C GLN A 86 15.66 -7.81 -35.73
N GLU A 87 15.78 -6.54 -36.10
CA GLU A 87 15.99 -5.44 -35.15
C GLU A 87 14.74 -5.23 -34.27
N ALA A 88 13.55 -5.22 -34.87
CA ALA A 88 12.28 -5.13 -34.15
C ALA A 88 12.10 -6.28 -33.16
N PHE A 89 12.46 -7.51 -33.56
CA PHE A 89 12.40 -8.67 -32.68
C PHE A 89 13.36 -8.55 -31.48
N HIS A 90 14.57 -8.06 -31.68
CA HIS A 90 15.50 -7.80 -30.58
C HIS A 90 15.00 -6.72 -29.61
N LEU A 91 14.44 -5.62 -30.13
CA LEU A 91 13.84 -4.57 -29.31
C LEU A 91 12.66 -5.10 -28.50
N PHE A 92 11.81 -5.93 -29.11
CA PHE A 92 10.69 -6.56 -28.41
C PHE A 92 11.16 -7.50 -27.29
N LEU A 93 12.15 -8.36 -27.56
CA LEU A 93 12.71 -9.26 -26.54
C LEU A 93 13.29 -8.49 -25.35
N LYS A 94 13.95 -7.35 -25.60
CA LYS A 94 14.46 -6.48 -24.55
C LYS A 94 13.33 -5.94 -23.67
N GLU A 95 12.25 -5.44 -24.27
CA GLU A 95 11.09 -4.95 -23.50
C GLU A 95 10.36 -6.08 -22.75
N ALA A 96 10.26 -7.27 -23.33
CA ALA A 96 9.70 -8.44 -22.66
C ALA A 96 10.52 -8.84 -21.42
N GLN A 97 11.85 -8.81 -21.52
CA GLN A 97 12.74 -9.10 -20.40
C GLN A 97 12.66 -8.02 -19.32
N ASN A 98 12.62 -6.74 -19.70
CA ASN A 98 12.41 -5.62 -18.77
C ASN A 98 11.10 -5.79 -17.99
N THR A 99 10.03 -6.13 -18.69
CA THR A 99 8.71 -6.39 -18.12
C THR A 99 8.76 -7.53 -17.10
N LYS A 100 9.41 -8.65 -17.44
CA LYS A 100 9.60 -9.79 -16.53
C LYS A 100 10.31 -9.37 -15.24
N ASN A 101 11.33 -8.53 -15.32
CA ASN A 101 12.06 -8.04 -14.15
C ASN A 101 11.18 -7.15 -13.26
N ILE A 102 10.36 -6.27 -13.86
CA ILE A 102 9.43 -5.40 -13.13
C ILE A 102 8.38 -6.23 -12.38
N PHE A 103 7.79 -7.24 -13.02
CA PHE A 103 6.83 -8.12 -12.36
C PHE A 103 7.48 -8.99 -11.26
N ALA A 104 8.72 -9.44 -11.45
CA ALA A 104 9.45 -10.20 -10.43
C ALA A 104 9.73 -9.34 -9.19
N PHE A 105 10.19 -8.11 -9.38
CA PHE A 105 10.36 -7.13 -8.30
C PHE A 105 9.04 -6.89 -7.56
N PHE A 106 7.95 -6.64 -8.31
CA PHE A 106 6.64 -6.41 -7.72
C PHE A 106 6.13 -7.59 -6.89
N LYS A 107 6.29 -8.81 -7.38
CA LYS A 107 5.85 -10.03 -6.68
C LYS A 107 6.49 -10.15 -5.30
N ASN A 108 7.76 -9.78 -5.16
CA ASN A 108 8.48 -9.87 -3.90
C ASN A 108 8.00 -8.83 -2.90
N GLU A 109 7.92 -7.57 -3.32
CA GLU A 109 7.42 -6.46 -2.50
C GLU A 109 5.95 -6.63 -2.09
N SER A 110 5.11 -7.19 -2.97
CA SER A 110 3.69 -7.46 -2.68
C SER A 110 3.51 -8.47 -1.54
N LYS A 111 4.39 -9.48 -1.46
CA LYS A 111 4.34 -10.49 -0.39
C LYS A 111 4.65 -9.86 0.97
N GLU A 112 5.64 -8.98 1.04
CA GLU A 112 5.98 -8.26 2.27
C GLU A 112 4.82 -7.38 2.73
N HIS A 113 4.19 -6.64 1.82
CA HIS A 113 3.04 -5.80 2.16
C HIS A 113 1.80 -6.57 2.61
N LEU A 114 1.49 -7.71 1.97
CA LEU A 114 0.37 -8.57 2.42
C LEU A 114 0.61 -9.12 3.83
N LYS A 115 1.86 -9.46 4.15
CA LYS A 115 2.25 -9.90 5.49
C LYS A 115 2.10 -8.78 6.53
N GLU A 116 2.51 -7.56 6.20
CA GLU A 116 2.31 -6.38 7.06
C GLU A 116 0.83 -6.11 7.34
N ILE A 117 -0.04 -6.18 6.30
CA ILE A 117 -1.48 -5.98 6.46
C ILE A 117 -2.10 -7.06 7.35
N SER A 118 -1.76 -8.33 7.14
CA SER A 118 -2.25 -9.44 7.97
C SER A 118 -1.92 -9.20 9.45
N ASN A 119 -0.68 -8.83 9.75
CA ASN A 119 -0.24 -8.57 11.13
C ASN A 119 -0.95 -7.39 11.81
N ILE A 120 -1.46 -6.42 11.03
CA ILE A 120 -2.22 -5.27 11.56
C ILE A 120 -3.68 -5.66 11.84
N MET A 121 -4.23 -6.59 11.05
CA MET A 121 -5.61 -7.06 11.16
C MET A 121 -5.82 -8.09 12.27
N ASP A 122 -4.76 -8.81 12.67
CA ASP A 122 -4.73 -9.68 13.84
C ASP A 122 -4.71 -8.90 15.19
#